data_AF-I7CZH8-F1
#
_entry.id   AF-I7CZH8-F1
#
_cell.length_a   1.000
_cell.length_b   1.000
_cell.length_c   1.000
_cell.angle_alpha   90.00
_cell.angle_beta   90.00
_cell.angle_gamma   90.00
#
_symmetry.space_group_name_H-M   'P 1'
#
loop_
_entity.id
_entity.type
_entity.pdbx_description
1 polymer ?
#
loop_
_entity_poly.entity_id
_entity_poly.type
_entity_poly.pdbx_seq_one_letter_code
_entity_poly.pdbx_strand_id
1 'polypeptide(L)'
;REHSDEEEVRSLVTWGNYAWVYYHMDQLREAQKYIDKVGNVCRKLSSPSDYRLERPEIDCEKGWALLKFGGKYYQKAKAAFEKALEVEPDNPEFNIGYAITVYRLDDSDREGSVKSFSLGPLRKAVTLNPDNSYIKVFLALKLQDVHAEAEGEKYIEEILDQISFQPYVLRYAAKFYRRKHSWDKALELLKKALEATPTSSFLHHQMGLCYRARMIQIKKATRNKPKGKDKLKVYELIRSAIFHFKAAVEQDSMFAFAYTDLANMYAEGGQYSNAEDIFQKALCLGNITDDHKHQIHYHYGRFQEFHCKSENTAIHHYLEALRV
;
A
#
# COMPACT_ATOMS: atom_id res chain seq x y z
N ARG A 1 39.13 -1.77 7.08
CA ARG A 1 39.10 -2.24 5.68
C ARG A 1 37.69 -2.69 5.35
N GLU A 2 37.10 -3.63 6.09
CA GLU A 2 35.69 -4.05 5.94
C GLU A 2 34.69 -2.89 5.89
N HIS A 3 34.77 -1.92 6.81
CA HIS A 3 33.85 -0.77 6.80
C HIS A 3 33.95 0.11 5.53
N SER A 4 35.14 0.21 4.93
CA SER A 4 35.35 0.96 3.69
C SER A 4 34.84 0.19 2.47
N ASP A 5 34.85 -1.14 2.53
CA ASP A 5 34.36 -1.99 1.45
C ASP A 5 32.82 -2.05 1.47
N GLU A 6 32.18 -2.04 2.64
CA GLU A 6 30.72 -1.92 2.80
C GLU A 6 30.18 -0.59 2.24
N GLU A 7 30.84 0.53 2.51
CA GLU A 7 30.45 1.84 1.96
C GLU A 7 30.57 1.89 0.43
N GLU A 8 31.61 1.27 -0.13
CA GLU A 8 31.79 1.14 -1.58
C GLU A 8 30.67 0.29 -2.21
N VAL A 9 30.26 -0.82 -1.58
CA VAL A 9 29.16 -1.67 -2.05
C VAL A 9 27.84 -0.91 -2.11
N ARG A 10 27.49 -0.17 -1.04
CA ARG A 10 26.28 0.68 -1.01
C ARG A 10 26.31 1.81 -2.05
N SER A 11 27.50 2.24 -2.44
CA SER A 11 27.68 3.30 -3.45
C SER A 11 27.49 2.80 -4.89
N LEU A 12 27.57 1.49 -5.15
CA LEU A 12 27.48 0.91 -6.50
C LEU A 12 26.16 1.25 -7.20
N VAL A 13 25.02 1.16 -6.51
CA VAL A 13 23.71 1.50 -7.07
C VAL A 13 23.64 2.98 -7.43
N THR A 14 24.21 3.84 -6.58
CA THR A 14 24.27 5.28 -6.83
C THR A 14 25.15 5.61 -8.04
N TRP A 15 26.32 5.00 -8.17
CA TRP A 15 27.20 5.21 -9.33
C TRP A 15 26.63 4.65 -10.62
N GLY A 16 25.97 3.50 -10.57
CA GLY A 16 25.21 2.96 -11.70
C GLY A 16 24.11 3.93 -12.17
N ASN A 17 23.37 4.53 -11.22
CA ASN A 17 22.37 5.55 -11.53
C ASN A 17 23.01 6.81 -12.15
N TYR A 18 24.14 7.30 -11.61
CA TYR A 18 24.86 8.43 -12.22
C TYR A 18 25.29 8.13 -13.66
N ALA A 19 25.82 6.92 -13.93
CA ALA A 19 26.20 6.53 -15.29
C ALA A 19 25.01 6.61 -16.26
N TRP A 20 23.84 6.10 -15.86
CA TRP A 20 22.61 6.20 -16.65
C TRP A 20 22.12 7.64 -16.83
N VAL A 21 22.14 8.45 -15.78
CA VAL A 21 21.74 9.87 -15.86
C VAL A 21 22.63 10.63 -16.83
N TYR A 22 23.96 10.51 -16.71
CA TYR A 22 24.90 11.16 -17.61
C TYR A 22 24.78 10.66 -19.05
N TYR A 23 24.52 9.37 -19.25
CA TYR A 23 24.24 8.80 -20.56
C TYR A 23 23.00 9.45 -21.21
N HIS A 24 21.90 9.57 -20.46
CA HIS A 24 20.67 10.22 -20.97
C HIS A 24 20.81 11.74 -21.18
N MET A 25 21.82 12.37 -20.57
CA MET A 25 22.19 13.78 -20.80
C MET A 25 23.21 13.98 -21.93
N ASP A 26 23.56 12.92 -22.67
CA ASP A 26 24.60 12.91 -23.72
C ASP A 26 26.00 13.29 -23.21
N GLN A 27 26.25 13.13 -21.91
CA GLN A 27 27.53 13.38 -21.27
C GLN A 27 28.36 12.09 -21.16
N LEU A 28 28.68 11.49 -22.31
CA LEU A 28 29.28 10.15 -22.40
C LEU A 28 30.61 10.00 -21.63
N ARG A 29 31.43 11.06 -21.58
CA ARG A 29 32.69 11.04 -20.81
C ARG A 29 32.46 10.95 -19.31
N GLU A 30 31.42 11.62 -18.80
CA GLU A 30 31.07 11.53 -17.37
C GLU A 30 30.45 10.17 -17.06
N ALA A 31 29.57 9.67 -17.94
CA ALA A 31 29.01 8.33 -17.79
C ALA A 31 30.12 7.26 -17.69
N GLN A 32 31.14 7.33 -18.55
CA GLN A 32 32.27 6.40 -18.51
C GLN A 32 33.03 6.44 -17.19
N LYS A 33 33.26 7.62 -16.58
CA LYS A 33 33.94 7.73 -15.27
C LYS A 33 33.21 6.95 -14.17
N TYR A 34 31.88 6.95 -14.18
CA TYR A 34 31.10 6.19 -13.18
C TYR A 34 31.07 4.69 -13.50
N ILE A 35 31.02 4.31 -14.78
CA ILE A 35 31.19 2.91 -15.21
C ILE A 35 32.54 2.37 -14.73
N ASP A 36 33.62 3.15 -14.90
CA ASP A 36 34.97 2.76 -14.46
C ASP A 36 35.04 2.59 -12.95
N LYS A 37 34.39 3.47 -12.17
CA LYS A 37 34.29 3.33 -10.70
C LYS A 37 33.61 2.02 -10.29
N VAL A 38 32.47 1.70 -10.91
CA VAL A 38 31.75 0.44 -10.67
C VAL A 38 32.64 -0.76 -11.01
N GLY A 39 33.30 -0.73 -12.17
CA GLY A 39 34.19 -1.81 -12.60
C GLY A 39 35.43 -1.98 -11.72
N ASN A 40 35.97 -0.89 -11.19
CA ASN A 40 37.08 -0.93 -10.24
C ASN A 40 36.69 -1.65 -8.94
N VAL A 41 35.53 -1.33 -8.37
CA VAL A 41 35.04 -2.00 -7.15
C VAL A 41 34.68 -3.46 -7.43
N CYS A 42 34.04 -3.77 -8.56
CA CYS A 42 33.75 -5.16 -8.93
C CYS A 42 35.02 -6.00 -9.03
N ARG A 43 36.09 -5.46 -9.64
CA ARG A 43 37.40 -6.14 -9.71
C ARG A 43 38.07 -6.26 -8.34
N LYS A 44 38.08 -5.18 -7.55
CA LYS A 44 38.63 -5.16 -6.18
C LYS A 44 38.02 -6.25 -5.31
N LEU A 45 36.71 -6.47 -5.44
CA LEU A 45 35.95 -7.46 -4.68
C LEU A 45 35.83 -8.83 -5.38
N SER A 46 36.63 -9.08 -6.42
CA SER A 46 36.70 -10.36 -7.15
C SER A 46 35.34 -10.84 -7.69
N SER A 47 34.54 -9.92 -8.23
CA SER A 47 33.27 -10.26 -8.86
C SER A 47 33.46 -11.13 -10.11
N PRO A 48 32.58 -12.12 -10.37
CA PRO A 48 32.58 -12.87 -11.63
C PRO A 48 32.09 -12.06 -12.85
N SER A 49 31.65 -10.81 -12.65
CA SER A 49 31.14 -9.93 -13.72
C SER A 49 31.81 -8.56 -13.66
N ASP A 50 32.06 -7.96 -14.84
CA ASP A 50 32.81 -6.70 -14.95
C ASP A 50 32.14 -5.51 -14.27
N TYR A 51 30.81 -5.46 -14.26
CA TYR A 51 30.03 -4.31 -13.75
C TYR A 51 28.85 -4.71 -12.86
N ARG A 52 28.80 -5.96 -12.42
CA ARG A 52 27.76 -6.49 -11.55
C ARG A 52 28.43 -7.17 -10.38
N LEU A 53 28.02 -6.82 -9.17
CA LEU A 53 28.46 -7.46 -7.94
C LEU A 53 27.25 -8.08 -7.27
N GLU A 54 27.33 -9.36 -6.90
CA GLU A 54 26.24 -10.04 -6.18
C GLU A 54 26.49 -9.94 -4.68
N ARG A 55 25.67 -9.13 -4.01
CA ARG A 55 25.75 -8.85 -2.58
C ARG A 55 24.34 -8.72 -2.00
N PRO A 56 24.10 -9.23 -0.79
CA PRO A 56 22.76 -9.23 -0.20
C PRO A 56 22.21 -7.81 0.02
N GLU A 57 23.05 -6.80 0.22
CA GLU A 57 22.67 -5.39 0.32
C GLU A 57 22.08 -4.87 -0.99
N ILE A 58 22.67 -5.24 -2.13
CA ILE A 58 22.16 -4.86 -3.46
C ILE A 58 20.83 -5.56 -3.76
N ASP A 59 20.71 -6.83 -3.35
CA ASP A 59 19.45 -7.58 -3.45
C ASP A 59 18.35 -6.96 -2.55
N CYS A 60 18.71 -6.50 -1.35
CA CYS A 60 17.82 -5.75 -0.46
C CYS A 60 17.35 -4.42 -1.10
N GLU A 61 18.27 -3.59 -1.61
CA GLU A 61 17.93 -2.33 -2.29
C GLU A 61 17.00 -2.56 -3.49
N LYS A 62 17.28 -3.61 -4.28
CA LYS A 62 16.42 -4.04 -5.38
C LYS A 62 15.02 -4.45 -4.87
N GLY A 63 14.94 -5.18 -3.76
CA GLY A 63 13.69 -5.56 -3.12
C GLY A 63 12.83 -4.35 -2.75
N TRP A 64 13.44 -3.35 -2.10
CA TRP A 64 12.77 -2.10 -1.72
C TRP A 64 12.30 -1.29 -2.92
N ALA A 65 13.14 -1.18 -3.96
CA ALA A 65 12.76 -0.51 -5.20
C ALA A 65 11.53 -1.19 -5.83
N LEU A 66 11.58 -2.51 -6.04
CA LEU A 66 10.47 -3.27 -6.63
C LEU A 66 9.17 -3.13 -5.81
N LEU A 67 9.26 -3.18 -4.49
CA LEU A 67 8.11 -3.00 -3.59
C LEU A 67 7.48 -1.61 -3.71
N LYS A 68 8.25 -0.59 -4.09
CA LYS A 68 7.75 0.78 -4.31
C LYS A 68 7.03 0.95 -5.65
N PHE A 69 7.40 0.18 -6.69
CA PHE A 69 6.75 0.21 -8.01
C PHE A 69 5.38 -0.49 -8.05
N GLY A 70 4.94 -1.08 -6.93
CA GLY A 70 3.56 -1.54 -6.73
C GLY A 70 3.33 -3.03 -6.96
N GLY A 71 2.05 -3.44 -6.89
CA GLY A 71 1.64 -4.84 -6.75
C GLY A 71 2.19 -5.81 -7.80
N LYS A 72 2.34 -5.37 -9.05
CA LYS A 72 2.90 -6.18 -10.16
C LYS A 72 4.32 -6.68 -9.88
N TYR A 73 5.05 -6.02 -8.98
CA TYR A 73 6.45 -6.30 -8.68
C TYR A 73 6.65 -7.00 -7.34
N TYR A 74 5.59 -7.26 -6.56
CA TYR A 74 5.73 -7.84 -5.21
C TYR A 74 6.35 -9.23 -5.23
N GLN A 75 6.04 -10.09 -6.21
CA GLN A 75 6.70 -11.41 -6.33
C GLN A 75 8.20 -11.28 -6.61
N LYS A 76 8.61 -10.30 -7.43
CA LYS A 76 10.03 -10.04 -7.70
C LYS A 76 10.73 -9.43 -6.48
N ALA A 77 10.05 -8.56 -5.73
CA ALA A 77 10.57 -8.01 -4.48
C ALA A 77 10.78 -9.13 -3.45
N LYS A 78 9.83 -10.07 -3.35
CA LYS A 78 9.92 -11.23 -2.46
C LYS A 78 11.15 -12.06 -2.78
N ALA A 79 11.34 -12.42 -4.04
CA ALA A 79 12.51 -13.19 -4.49
C ALA A 79 13.84 -12.46 -4.23
N ALA A 80 13.88 -11.13 -4.33
CA ALA A 80 15.07 -10.35 -4.03
C ALA A 80 15.43 -10.40 -2.52
N PHE A 81 14.44 -10.23 -1.64
CA PHE A 81 14.68 -10.39 -0.20
C PHE A 81 14.98 -11.83 0.21
N GLU A 82 14.36 -12.83 -0.42
CA GLU A 82 14.69 -14.25 -0.20
C GLU A 82 16.15 -14.54 -0.54
N LYS A 83 16.64 -14.03 -1.69
CA LYS A 83 18.05 -14.16 -2.06
C LYS A 83 19.00 -13.51 -1.05
N ALA A 84 18.66 -12.35 -0.52
CA ALA A 84 19.46 -11.71 0.54
C ALA A 84 19.47 -12.54 1.83
N LEU A 85 18.32 -13.13 2.20
CA LEU A 85 18.16 -13.99 3.38
C LEU A 85 18.80 -15.37 3.25
N GLU A 86 19.05 -15.86 2.03
CA GLU A 86 19.85 -17.09 1.82
C GLU A 86 21.29 -16.93 2.31
N VAL A 87 21.83 -15.71 2.22
CA VAL A 87 23.19 -15.38 2.69
C VAL A 87 23.17 -14.99 4.17
N GLU A 88 22.23 -14.15 4.58
CA GLU A 88 22.12 -13.66 5.96
C GLU A 88 20.70 -13.84 6.52
N PRO A 89 20.36 -15.04 7.05
CA PRO A 89 18.99 -15.37 7.45
C PRO A 89 18.42 -14.49 8.57
N ASP A 90 19.29 -13.95 9.42
CA ASP A 90 18.92 -13.16 10.60
C ASP A 90 19.26 -11.68 10.46
N ASN A 91 19.57 -11.22 9.24
CA ASN A 91 19.77 -9.79 8.98
C ASN A 91 18.47 -9.01 9.28
N PRO A 92 18.51 -7.97 10.15
CA PRO A 92 17.30 -7.27 10.57
C PRO A 92 16.56 -6.55 9.44
N GLU A 93 17.28 -5.93 8.51
CA GLU A 93 16.69 -5.17 7.40
C GLU A 93 16.04 -6.10 6.37
N PHE A 94 16.71 -7.18 6.00
CA PHE A 94 16.22 -8.12 5.00
C PHE A 94 14.93 -8.79 5.49
N ASN A 95 14.87 -9.15 6.78
CA ASN A 95 13.68 -9.70 7.41
C ASN A 95 12.50 -8.71 7.42
N ILE A 96 12.75 -7.41 7.62
CA ILE A 96 11.70 -6.37 7.51
C ILE A 96 11.16 -6.32 6.07
N GLY A 97 12.05 -6.19 5.09
CA GLY A 97 11.68 -6.09 3.68
C GLY A 97 10.89 -7.30 3.20
N TYR A 98 11.36 -8.50 3.56
CA TYR A 98 10.66 -9.76 3.29
C TYR A 98 9.28 -9.81 3.95
N ALA A 99 9.19 -9.55 5.26
CA ALA A 99 7.93 -9.64 6.00
C ALA A 99 6.86 -8.66 5.47
N ILE A 100 7.25 -7.42 5.13
CA ILE A 100 6.34 -6.43 4.52
C ILE A 100 5.90 -6.88 3.13
N THR A 101 6.81 -7.47 2.34
CA THR A 101 6.47 -7.96 0.99
C THR A 101 5.45 -9.10 1.06
N VAL A 102 5.68 -10.08 1.94
CA VAL A 102 4.75 -11.19 2.15
C VAL A 102 3.41 -10.70 2.71
N TYR A 103 3.41 -9.71 3.62
CA TYR A 103 2.18 -9.10 4.13
C TYR A 103 1.33 -8.48 3.00
N ARG A 104 1.97 -7.80 2.05
CA ARG A 104 1.25 -7.19 0.91
C ARG A 104 0.75 -8.22 -0.10
N LEU A 105 1.47 -9.33 -0.25
CA LEU A 105 1.04 -10.47 -1.08
C LEU A 105 -0.16 -11.20 -0.46
N ASP A 106 -0.19 -11.38 0.87
CA ASP A 106 -1.37 -11.93 1.57
C ASP A 106 -2.65 -11.10 1.31
N ASP A 107 -2.52 -9.77 1.19
CA ASP A 107 -3.63 -8.86 0.87
C ASP A 107 -3.98 -8.85 -0.64
N SER A 108 -3.09 -9.31 -1.53
CA SER A 108 -3.29 -9.32 -2.99
C SER A 108 -3.99 -10.59 -3.47
N ASP A 109 -3.74 -11.74 -2.83
CA ASP A 109 -4.35 -13.03 -3.17
C ASP A 109 -5.58 -13.33 -2.29
N ARG A 110 -6.51 -12.38 -2.20
CA ARG A 110 -7.74 -12.52 -1.36
C ARG A 110 -8.81 -13.43 -1.97
N GLU A 111 -8.47 -14.24 -2.97
CA GLU A 111 -9.27 -15.39 -3.37
C GLU A 111 -9.23 -16.47 -2.26
N GLY A 112 -10.15 -16.36 -1.30
CA GLY A 112 -10.38 -17.38 -0.25
C GLY A 112 -10.15 -16.89 1.19
N SER A 113 -9.93 -17.85 2.10
CA SER A 113 -9.58 -17.56 3.50
C SER A 113 -8.28 -16.76 3.55
N VAL A 114 -8.22 -15.69 4.37
CA VAL A 114 -7.00 -14.88 4.53
C VAL A 114 -5.82 -15.80 4.84
N LYS A 115 -4.93 -15.96 3.86
CA LYS A 115 -3.69 -16.69 4.07
C LYS A 115 -2.81 -15.84 4.99
N SER A 116 -2.26 -16.46 6.02
CA SER A 116 -1.47 -15.80 7.06
C SER A 116 0.02 -16.11 6.93
N PHE A 117 0.53 -16.24 5.70
CA PHE A 117 1.93 -16.58 5.45
C PHE A 117 2.89 -15.53 6.02
N SER A 118 2.46 -14.27 6.10
CA SER A 118 3.26 -13.20 6.69
C SER A 118 3.36 -13.23 8.21
N LEU A 119 2.53 -14.00 8.94
CA LEU A 119 2.53 -13.96 10.42
C LEU A 119 3.88 -14.40 11.00
N GLY A 120 4.44 -15.52 10.51
CA GLY A 120 5.76 -16.00 10.93
C GLY A 120 6.89 -15.00 10.62
N PRO A 121 7.04 -14.56 9.35
CA PRO A 121 8.00 -13.53 8.97
C PRO A 121 7.87 -12.22 9.77
N LEU A 122 6.65 -11.75 10.03
CA LEU A 122 6.40 -10.53 10.82
C LEU A 122 6.84 -10.71 12.28
N ARG A 123 6.55 -11.86 12.90
CA ARG A 123 7.05 -12.15 14.25
C ARG A 123 8.57 -12.16 14.28
N LYS A 124 9.23 -12.83 13.32
CA LYS A 124 10.70 -12.84 13.22
C LYS A 124 11.27 -11.43 13.05
N ALA A 125 10.71 -10.63 12.14
CA ALA A 125 11.16 -9.27 11.88
C ALA A 125 11.01 -8.35 13.11
N VAL A 126 9.92 -8.49 13.89
CA VAL A 126 9.74 -7.76 15.16
C VAL A 126 10.75 -8.23 16.22
N THR A 127 11.03 -9.53 16.32
CA THR A 127 12.04 -10.05 17.26
C THR A 127 13.44 -9.52 16.96
N LEU A 128 13.81 -9.43 15.69
CA LEU A 128 15.11 -8.88 15.26
C LEU A 128 15.17 -7.34 15.34
N ASN A 129 14.02 -6.66 15.37
CA ASN A 129 13.92 -5.20 15.38
C ASN A 129 12.91 -4.70 16.45
N PRO A 130 13.19 -4.87 17.75
CA PRO A 130 12.24 -4.60 18.82
C PRO A 130 11.82 -3.13 18.90
N ASP A 131 12.64 -2.19 18.44
CA ASP A 131 12.34 -0.75 18.48
C ASP A 131 11.64 -0.22 17.22
N ASN A 132 11.44 -1.08 16.21
CA ASN A 132 10.85 -0.67 14.95
C ASN A 132 9.31 -0.69 15.02
N SER A 133 8.71 0.44 15.36
CA SER A 133 7.25 0.62 15.43
C SER A 133 6.56 0.35 14.09
N TYR A 134 7.26 0.55 12.97
CA TYR A 134 6.71 0.34 11.63
C TYR A 134 6.47 -1.14 11.31
N ILE A 135 7.35 -2.05 11.72
CA ILE A 135 7.10 -3.48 11.53
C ILE A 135 6.07 -4.03 12.53
N LYS A 136 6.06 -3.52 13.77
CA LYS A 136 5.06 -3.89 14.80
C LYS A 136 3.63 -3.60 14.35
N VAL A 137 3.37 -2.48 13.66
CA VAL A 137 2.01 -2.17 13.21
C VAL A 137 1.51 -3.14 12.12
N PHE A 138 2.40 -3.69 11.28
CA PHE A 138 2.02 -4.76 10.34
C PHE A 138 1.71 -6.07 11.06
N LEU A 139 2.50 -6.43 12.09
CA LEU A 139 2.19 -7.58 12.94
C LEU A 139 0.82 -7.42 13.61
N ALA A 140 0.53 -6.25 14.19
CA ALA A 140 -0.76 -5.96 14.81
C ALA A 140 -1.93 -6.14 13.83
N LEU A 141 -1.81 -5.62 12.60
CA LEU A 141 -2.84 -5.77 11.57
C LEU A 141 -3.01 -7.24 11.14
N LYS A 142 -1.91 -7.99 11.00
CA LYS A 142 -1.98 -9.42 10.65
C LYS A 142 -2.59 -10.24 11.79
N LEU A 143 -2.31 -9.89 13.05
CA LEU A 143 -2.95 -10.49 14.22
C LEU A 143 -4.46 -10.25 14.22
N GLN A 144 -4.89 -9.03 13.87
CA GLN A 144 -6.32 -8.73 13.68
C GLN A 144 -6.95 -9.59 12.58
N ASP A 145 -6.24 -9.81 11.46
CA ASP A 145 -6.73 -10.64 10.36
C ASP A 145 -6.90 -12.12 10.76
N VAL A 146 -6.10 -12.64 11.70
CA VAL A 146 -6.19 -14.02 12.23
C VAL A 146 -6.97 -14.12 13.54
N HIS A 147 -7.82 -13.13 13.83
CA HIS A 147 -8.68 -13.07 15.02
C HIS A 147 -7.96 -12.99 16.38
N ALA A 148 -6.66 -12.66 16.40
CA ALA A 148 -5.87 -12.38 17.60
C ALA A 148 -5.83 -10.87 17.93
N GLU A 149 -6.99 -10.20 17.86
CA GLU A 149 -7.08 -8.73 17.95
C GLU A 149 -6.50 -8.17 19.26
N ALA A 150 -6.74 -8.84 20.40
CA ALA A 150 -6.25 -8.38 21.70
C ALA A 150 -4.71 -8.40 21.80
N GLU A 151 -4.03 -9.33 21.12
CA GLU A 151 -2.57 -9.32 21.03
C GLU A 151 -2.11 -8.17 20.12
N GLY A 152 -2.76 -7.99 18.98
CA GLY A 152 -2.47 -6.89 18.05
C GLY A 152 -2.62 -5.51 18.70
N GLU A 153 -3.65 -5.33 19.54
CA GLU A 153 -3.91 -4.05 20.20
C GLU A 153 -2.81 -3.67 21.19
N LYS A 154 -2.21 -4.63 21.90
CA LYS A 154 -1.06 -4.36 22.79
C LYS A 154 0.11 -3.75 22.03
N TYR A 155 0.40 -4.25 20.82
CA TYR A 155 1.42 -3.66 19.96
C TYR A 155 1.05 -2.24 19.53
N ILE A 156 -0.24 -1.96 19.24
CA ILE A 156 -0.68 -0.61 18.89
C ILE A 156 -0.54 0.36 20.09
N GLU A 157 -0.89 -0.08 21.30
CA GLU A 157 -0.75 0.72 22.51
C GLU A 157 0.72 1.04 22.80
N GLU A 158 1.59 0.04 22.76
CA GLU A 158 3.05 0.22 22.93
C GLU A 158 3.61 1.25 21.94
N ILE A 159 3.18 1.17 20.67
CA ILE A 159 3.58 2.11 19.62
C ILE A 159 3.12 3.54 19.92
N LEU A 160 1.91 3.72 20.45
CA LEU A 160 1.35 5.04 20.71
C LEU A 160 1.90 5.68 21.99
N ASP A 161 2.37 4.87 22.94
CA ASP A 161 3.06 5.32 24.15
C ASP A 161 4.49 5.78 23.85
N GLN A 162 5.13 5.18 22.86
CA GLN A 162 6.38 5.70 22.29
C GLN A 162 6.04 7.02 21.56
N ILE A 163 6.55 8.16 22.04
CA ILE A 163 6.27 9.56 21.58
C ILE A 163 6.58 9.80 20.07
N SER A 164 6.95 8.77 19.33
CA SER A 164 7.21 8.76 17.89
C SER A 164 5.91 8.81 17.07
N PHE A 165 5.37 10.02 16.87
CA PHE A 165 4.23 10.27 15.98
C PHE A 165 4.62 10.22 14.49
N GLN A 166 5.16 9.09 14.04
CA GLN A 166 5.50 8.91 12.63
C GLN A 166 4.22 8.72 11.79
N PRO A 167 3.99 9.53 10.74
CA PRO A 167 2.77 9.44 9.92
C PRO A 167 2.54 8.06 9.31
N TYR A 168 3.64 7.38 8.96
CA TYR A 168 3.64 6.03 8.42
C TYR A 168 3.17 4.94 9.40
N VAL A 169 3.32 5.17 10.70
CA VAL A 169 2.86 4.27 11.76
C VAL A 169 1.41 4.59 12.10
N LEU A 170 1.10 5.88 12.29
CA LEU A 170 -0.25 6.37 12.62
C LEU A 170 -1.30 5.94 11.59
N ARG A 171 -0.97 5.94 10.29
CA ARG A 171 -1.90 5.52 9.23
C ARG A 171 -2.35 4.06 9.35
N TYR A 172 -1.50 3.19 9.86
CA TYR A 172 -1.80 1.77 10.03
C TYR A 172 -2.44 1.49 11.40
N ALA A 173 -2.05 2.20 12.45
CA ALA A 173 -2.77 2.19 13.73
C ALA A 173 -4.23 2.66 13.54
N ALA A 174 -4.46 3.67 12.71
CA ALA A 174 -5.80 4.09 12.32
C ALA A 174 -6.55 2.99 11.54
N LYS A 175 -5.89 2.27 10.62
CA LYS A 175 -6.49 1.11 9.91
C LYS A 175 -6.94 0.04 10.92
N PHE A 176 -6.14 -0.24 11.95
CA PHE A 176 -6.45 -1.18 13.02
C PHE A 176 -7.71 -0.75 13.79
N TYR A 177 -7.74 0.48 14.32
CA TYR A 177 -8.90 1.00 15.06
C TYR A 177 -10.15 1.12 14.20
N ARG A 178 -10.01 1.45 12.91
CA ARG A 178 -11.14 1.48 11.97
C ARG A 178 -11.77 0.09 11.79
N ARG A 179 -10.94 -0.96 11.70
CA ARG A 179 -11.40 -2.36 11.60
C ARG A 179 -12.05 -2.85 12.90
N LYS A 180 -11.61 -2.36 14.06
CA LYS A 180 -12.24 -2.54 15.38
C LYS A 180 -13.51 -1.70 15.61
N HIS A 181 -13.97 -0.95 14.61
CA HIS A 181 -15.11 -0.01 14.70
C HIS A 181 -14.90 1.20 15.62
N SER A 182 -13.67 1.45 16.09
CA SER A 182 -13.29 2.65 16.85
C SER A 182 -12.97 3.82 15.91
N TRP A 183 -13.96 4.26 15.12
CA TRP A 183 -13.74 5.24 14.04
C TRP A 183 -13.33 6.63 14.51
N ASP A 184 -13.74 7.06 15.70
CA ASP A 184 -13.34 8.37 16.23
C ASP A 184 -11.83 8.38 16.55
N LYS A 185 -11.32 7.32 17.20
CA LYS A 185 -9.87 7.14 17.43
C LYS A 185 -9.10 7.02 16.12
N ALA A 186 -9.64 6.28 15.14
CA ALA A 186 -9.02 6.20 13.81
C ALA A 186 -8.92 7.57 13.14
N LEU A 187 -9.99 8.39 13.18
CA LEU A 187 -9.99 9.74 12.62
C LEU A 187 -9.04 10.68 13.36
N GLU A 188 -8.90 10.56 14.67
CA GLU A 188 -7.92 11.34 15.45
C GLU A 188 -6.48 11.07 14.98
N LEU A 189 -6.11 9.78 14.87
CA LEU A 189 -4.78 9.39 14.41
C LEU A 189 -4.53 9.81 12.96
N LEU A 190 -5.53 9.71 12.08
CA LEU A 190 -5.42 10.15 10.68
C LEU A 190 -5.23 11.66 10.56
N LYS A 191 -5.92 12.47 11.38
CA LYS A 191 -5.74 13.92 11.41
C LYS A 191 -4.32 14.30 11.84
N LYS A 192 -3.81 13.69 12.91
CA LYS A 192 -2.43 13.87 13.36
C LYS A 192 -1.41 13.49 12.26
N ALA A 193 -1.65 12.39 11.55
CA ALA A 193 -0.78 11.99 10.44
C ALA A 193 -0.83 12.96 9.23
N LEU A 194 -1.99 13.57 8.97
CA LEU A 194 -2.19 14.54 7.90
C LEU A 194 -1.49 15.88 8.17
N GLU A 195 -1.32 16.28 9.43
CA GLU A 195 -0.57 17.50 9.79
C GLU A 195 0.88 17.43 9.24
N ALA A 196 1.47 16.24 9.24
CA ALA A 196 2.82 16.02 8.72
C ALA A 196 2.87 15.63 7.23
N THR A 197 1.83 14.95 6.71
CA THR A 197 1.78 14.48 5.31
C THR A 197 0.44 14.79 4.64
N PRO A 198 0.14 16.09 4.39
CA PRO A 198 -1.18 16.54 3.94
C PRO A 198 -1.56 16.06 2.54
N THR A 199 -0.59 15.66 1.71
CA THR A 199 -0.82 15.18 0.33
C THR A 199 -0.87 13.65 0.23
N SER A 200 -0.89 12.93 1.36
CA SER A 200 -0.89 11.47 1.35
C SER A 200 -2.24 10.90 0.87
N SER A 201 -2.25 10.35 -0.35
CA SER A 201 -3.43 9.67 -0.92
C SER A 201 -3.97 8.57 0.01
N PHE A 202 -3.08 7.85 0.68
CA PHE A 202 -3.43 6.81 1.64
C PHE A 202 -4.19 7.36 2.85
N LEU A 203 -3.77 8.49 3.43
CA LEU A 203 -4.43 9.08 4.59
C LEU A 203 -5.83 9.58 4.23
N HIS A 204 -5.94 10.28 3.11
CA HIS A 204 -7.22 10.70 2.57
C HIS A 204 -8.14 9.49 2.33
N HIS A 205 -7.66 8.43 1.69
CA HIS A 205 -8.45 7.21 1.50
C HIS A 205 -8.91 6.60 2.83
N GLN A 206 -8.04 6.45 3.84
CA GLN A 206 -8.43 5.92 5.15
C GLN A 206 -9.46 6.80 5.88
N MET A 207 -9.40 8.12 5.73
CA MET A 207 -10.42 9.03 6.28
C MET A 207 -11.76 8.83 5.59
N GLY A 208 -11.77 8.75 4.25
CA GLY A 208 -12.97 8.43 3.47
C GLY A 208 -13.61 7.12 3.93
N LEU A 209 -12.80 6.09 4.17
CA LEU A 209 -13.26 4.80 4.72
C LEU A 209 -13.89 4.94 6.11
N CYS A 210 -13.35 5.79 6.99
CA CYS A 210 -13.94 6.04 8.31
C CYS A 210 -15.32 6.70 8.20
N TYR A 211 -15.44 7.74 7.37
CA TYR A 211 -16.72 8.42 7.15
C TYR A 211 -17.76 7.50 6.51
N ARG A 212 -17.35 6.68 5.54
CA ARG A 212 -18.19 5.64 4.93
C ARG A 212 -18.67 4.63 5.97
N ALA A 213 -17.79 4.15 6.84
CA ALA A 213 -18.16 3.16 7.86
C ALA A 213 -19.21 3.72 8.85
N ARG A 214 -19.04 4.98 9.29
CA ARG A 214 -20.04 5.67 10.14
C ARG A 214 -21.37 5.85 9.41
N MET A 215 -21.33 6.21 8.13
CA MET A 215 -22.54 6.36 7.31
C MET A 215 -23.30 5.05 7.22
N ILE A 216 -22.60 3.94 6.97
CA ILE A 216 -23.19 2.59 6.95
C ILE A 216 -23.79 2.22 8.31
N GLN A 217 -23.13 2.57 9.42
CA GLN A 217 -23.66 2.29 10.77
C GLN A 217 -25.02 2.97 10.97
N ILE A 218 -25.13 4.27 10.65
CA ILE A 218 -26.38 5.02 10.80
C ILE A 218 -27.45 4.44 9.87
N LYS A 219 -27.12 4.14 8.61
CA LYS A 219 -28.06 3.49 7.68
C LYS A 219 -28.55 2.14 8.22
N LYS A 220 -27.67 1.30 8.77
CA LYS A 220 -28.05 0.02 9.38
C LYS A 220 -28.98 0.23 10.58
N ALA A 221 -28.61 1.11 11.51
CA ALA A 221 -29.41 1.42 12.70
C ALA A 221 -30.81 1.95 12.35
N THR A 222 -30.92 2.68 11.25
CA THR A 222 -32.18 3.28 10.76
C THR A 222 -32.89 2.43 9.70
N ARG A 223 -32.47 1.18 9.47
CA ARG A 223 -33.02 0.28 8.43
C ARG A 223 -33.11 0.94 7.05
N ASN A 224 -32.05 1.64 6.66
CA ASN A 224 -31.88 2.43 5.44
C ASN A 224 -32.88 3.59 5.27
N LYS A 225 -33.55 4.03 6.34
CA LYS A 225 -34.51 5.13 6.31
C LYS A 225 -34.19 6.20 7.38
N PRO A 226 -32.99 6.82 7.35
CA PRO A 226 -32.64 7.87 8.30
C PRO A 226 -33.58 9.08 8.13
N LYS A 227 -34.00 9.69 9.24
CA LYS A 227 -34.88 10.87 9.29
C LYS A 227 -34.29 11.94 10.20
N GLY A 228 -34.73 13.19 10.05
CA GLY A 228 -34.31 14.31 10.90
C GLY A 228 -32.79 14.45 10.97
N LYS A 229 -32.25 14.45 12.20
CA LYS A 229 -30.80 14.60 12.47
C LYS A 229 -29.96 13.50 11.84
N ASP A 230 -30.43 12.25 11.82
CA ASP A 230 -29.68 11.13 11.23
C ASP A 230 -29.53 11.30 9.72
N LYS A 231 -30.57 11.81 9.05
CA LYS A 231 -30.51 12.08 7.59
C LYS A 231 -29.48 13.17 7.28
N LEU A 232 -29.48 14.25 8.05
CA LEU A 232 -28.47 15.31 7.93
C LEU A 232 -27.07 14.76 8.17
N LYS A 233 -26.90 13.92 9.20
CA LYS A 233 -25.60 13.33 9.51
C LYS A 233 -25.10 12.41 8.41
N VAL A 234 -25.97 11.61 7.81
CA VAL A 234 -25.63 10.77 6.64
C VAL A 234 -25.14 11.63 5.48
N TYR A 235 -25.80 12.73 5.15
CA TYR A 235 -25.34 13.63 4.08
C TYR A 235 -23.98 14.26 4.37
N GLU A 236 -23.72 14.70 5.60
CA GLU A 236 -22.40 15.21 6.01
C GLU A 236 -21.30 14.16 5.82
N LEU A 237 -21.58 12.92 6.22
CA LEU A 237 -20.64 11.81 6.11
C LEU A 237 -20.37 11.44 4.65
N ILE A 238 -21.40 11.42 3.79
CA ILE A 238 -21.25 11.22 2.34
C ILE A 238 -20.36 12.33 1.76
N ARG A 239 -20.66 13.60 2.04
CA ARG A 239 -19.85 14.74 1.55
C ARG A 239 -18.40 14.65 2.00
N SER A 240 -18.16 14.29 3.26
CA SER A 240 -16.81 14.13 3.80
C SER A 240 -16.08 12.95 3.16
N ALA A 241 -16.75 11.82 2.93
CA ALA A 241 -16.17 10.67 2.24
C ALA A 241 -15.79 11.01 0.80
N ILE A 242 -16.68 11.67 0.05
CA ILE A 242 -16.41 12.13 -1.33
C ILE A 242 -15.21 13.08 -1.35
N PHE A 243 -15.15 14.06 -0.46
CA PHE A 243 -14.03 15.01 -0.38
C PHE A 243 -12.69 14.28 -0.24
N HIS A 244 -12.60 13.35 0.72
CA HIS A 244 -11.36 12.63 0.97
C HIS A 244 -11.03 11.61 -0.11
N PHE A 245 -12.00 10.88 -0.67
CA PHE A 245 -11.72 9.97 -1.78
C PHE A 245 -11.31 10.71 -3.05
N LYS A 246 -11.89 11.88 -3.32
CA LYS A 246 -11.48 12.75 -4.43
C LYS A 246 -10.03 13.22 -4.25
N ALA A 247 -9.67 13.71 -3.07
CA ALA A 247 -8.28 14.07 -2.76
C ALA A 247 -7.32 12.88 -2.91
N ALA A 248 -7.73 11.66 -2.56
CA ALA A 248 -6.90 10.47 -2.75
C ALA A 248 -6.62 10.18 -4.24
N VAL A 249 -7.64 10.31 -5.10
CA VAL A 249 -7.51 10.15 -6.56
C VAL A 249 -6.67 11.26 -7.20
N GLU A 250 -6.82 12.51 -6.74
CA GLU A 250 -6.03 13.65 -7.24
C GLU A 250 -4.53 13.52 -6.92
N GLN A 251 -4.18 12.91 -5.79
CA GLN A 251 -2.79 12.70 -5.38
C GLN A 251 -2.17 11.42 -5.93
N ASP A 252 -2.99 10.41 -6.27
CA ASP A 252 -2.52 9.14 -6.84
C ASP A 252 -3.48 8.65 -7.93
N SER A 253 -3.12 8.96 -9.18
CA SER A 253 -3.92 8.61 -10.35
C SER A 253 -4.02 7.11 -10.63
N MET A 254 -3.19 6.28 -10.01
CA MET A 254 -3.18 4.82 -10.16
C MET A 254 -3.87 4.09 -9.01
N PHE A 255 -4.47 4.80 -8.05
CA PHE A 255 -5.10 4.22 -6.87
C PHE A 255 -6.50 3.66 -7.16
N ALA A 256 -6.57 2.47 -7.76
CA ALA A 256 -7.82 1.81 -8.18
C ALA A 256 -8.93 1.80 -7.10
N PHE A 257 -8.62 1.44 -5.85
CA PHE A 257 -9.61 1.42 -4.76
C PHE A 257 -10.17 2.81 -4.43
N ALA A 258 -9.39 3.88 -4.59
CA ALA A 258 -9.88 5.24 -4.35
C ALA A 258 -10.91 5.65 -5.42
N TYR A 259 -10.71 5.25 -6.68
CA TYR A 259 -11.70 5.47 -7.75
C TYR A 259 -13.01 4.73 -7.46
N THR A 260 -12.96 3.43 -7.17
CA THR A 260 -14.18 2.65 -6.92
C THR A 260 -14.89 3.12 -5.65
N ASP A 261 -14.17 3.46 -4.58
CA ASP A 261 -14.76 4.01 -3.37
C ASP A 261 -15.39 5.40 -3.61
N LEU A 262 -14.75 6.25 -4.41
CA LEU A 262 -15.29 7.56 -4.80
C LEU A 262 -16.58 7.40 -5.63
N ALA A 263 -16.56 6.56 -6.66
CA ALA A 263 -17.71 6.31 -7.53
C ALA A 263 -18.90 5.74 -6.73
N ASN A 264 -18.63 4.77 -5.85
CA ASN A 264 -19.65 4.21 -4.95
C ASN A 264 -20.23 5.27 -4.00
N MET A 265 -19.42 6.23 -3.51
CA MET A 265 -19.93 7.32 -2.67
C MET A 265 -20.71 8.37 -3.46
N TYR A 266 -20.35 8.64 -4.72
CA TYR A 266 -21.19 9.45 -5.60
C TYR A 266 -22.55 8.78 -5.83
N ALA A 267 -22.57 7.46 -6.09
CA ALA A 267 -23.81 6.70 -6.26
C ALA A 267 -24.67 6.72 -4.98
N GLU A 268 -24.06 6.53 -3.81
CA GLU A 268 -24.74 6.63 -2.51
C GLU A 268 -25.33 8.03 -2.26
N GLY A 269 -24.65 9.08 -2.75
CA GLY A 269 -25.15 10.46 -2.72
C GLY A 269 -26.18 10.80 -3.82
N GLY A 270 -26.56 9.84 -4.68
CA GLY A 270 -27.47 10.06 -5.81
C GLY A 270 -26.85 10.83 -6.99
N GLN A 271 -25.54 11.05 -6.99
CA GLN A 271 -24.81 11.80 -8.02
C GLN A 271 -24.35 10.85 -9.14
N TYR A 272 -25.28 10.24 -9.85
CA TYR A 272 -24.99 9.15 -10.80
C TYR A 272 -24.11 9.59 -11.99
N SER A 273 -24.24 10.82 -12.47
CA SER A 273 -23.34 11.35 -13.52
C SER A 273 -21.89 11.42 -13.05
N ASN A 274 -21.64 11.78 -11.79
CA ASN A 274 -20.30 11.79 -11.22
C ASN A 274 -19.78 10.37 -10.98
N ALA A 275 -20.64 9.47 -10.51
CA ALA A 275 -20.26 8.06 -10.35
C ALA A 275 -19.83 7.43 -11.68
N GLU A 276 -20.59 7.68 -12.75
CA GLU A 276 -20.30 7.23 -14.12
C GLU A 276 -18.94 7.75 -14.60
N ASP A 277 -18.67 9.07 -14.49
CA ASP A 277 -17.39 9.67 -14.88
C ASP A 277 -16.19 9.01 -14.16
N ILE A 278 -16.32 8.77 -12.85
CA ILE A 278 -15.24 8.12 -12.09
C ILE A 278 -15.08 6.64 -12.47
N PHE A 279 -16.17 5.90 -12.73
CA PHE A 279 -16.07 4.52 -13.22
C PHE A 279 -15.41 4.45 -14.60
N GLN A 280 -15.76 5.34 -15.53
CA GLN A 280 -15.10 5.41 -16.84
C GLN A 280 -13.60 5.67 -16.71
N LYS A 281 -13.20 6.59 -15.83
CA LYS A 281 -11.78 6.82 -15.54
C LYS A 281 -11.10 5.59 -14.93
N ALA A 282 -11.77 4.88 -14.04
CA ALA A 282 -11.25 3.66 -13.43
C ALA A 282 -11.01 2.55 -14.47
N LEU A 283 -11.93 2.38 -15.43
CA LEU A 283 -11.80 1.41 -16.52
C LEU A 283 -10.62 1.70 -17.46
N CYS A 284 -10.18 2.95 -17.56
CA CYS A 284 -9.03 3.36 -18.38
C CYS A 284 -7.67 3.21 -17.66
N LEU A 285 -7.62 2.70 -16.42
CA LEU A 285 -6.36 2.53 -15.69
C LEU A 285 -5.51 1.39 -16.30
N GLY A 286 -4.40 1.73 -16.96
CA GLY A 286 -3.56 0.75 -17.67
C GLY A 286 -2.59 -0.07 -16.79
N ASN A 287 -1.97 0.55 -15.78
CA ASN A 287 -0.87 -0.08 -15.00
C ASN A 287 -1.31 -0.69 -13.66
N ILE A 288 -2.55 -1.15 -13.54
CA ILE A 288 -3.08 -1.82 -12.34
C ILE A 288 -3.00 -3.35 -12.43
N THR A 289 -3.11 -4.04 -11.30
CA THR A 289 -3.17 -5.51 -11.21
C THR A 289 -4.49 -6.04 -11.79
N ASP A 290 -4.53 -7.32 -12.12
CA ASP A 290 -5.74 -7.96 -12.63
C ASP A 290 -6.84 -8.02 -11.55
N ASP A 291 -6.49 -8.26 -10.28
CA ASP A 291 -7.45 -8.09 -9.15
C ASP A 291 -8.07 -6.69 -9.14
N HIS A 292 -7.30 -5.62 -9.31
CA HIS A 292 -7.87 -4.27 -9.36
C HIS A 292 -8.85 -4.11 -10.53
N LYS A 293 -8.54 -4.64 -11.72
CA LYS A 293 -9.44 -4.60 -12.88
C LYS A 293 -10.73 -5.39 -12.62
N HIS A 294 -10.60 -6.59 -12.04
CA HIS A 294 -11.72 -7.40 -11.58
C HIS A 294 -12.63 -6.59 -10.65
N GLN A 295 -12.07 -5.97 -9.62
CA GLN A 295 -12.83 -5.17 -8.65
C GLN A 295 -13.52 -3.96 -9.30
N ILE A 296 -12.87 -3.29 -10.25
CA ILE A 296 -13.46 -2.15 -10.98
C ILE A 296 -14.68 -2.63 -11.79
N HIS A 297 -14.54 -3.69 -12.58
CA HIS A 297 -15.63 -4.25 -13.35
C HIS A 297 -16.78 -4.74 -12.46
N TYR A 298 -16.47 -5.43 -11.36
CA TYR A 298 -17.48 -5.89 -10.40
C TYR A 298 -18.27 -4.72 -9.79
N HIS A 299 -17.58 -3.67 -9.32
CA HIS A 299 -18.25 -2.50 -8.75
C HIS A 299 -19.06 -1.72 -9.78
N TYR A 300 -18.57 -1.60 -11.01
CA TYR A 300 -19.30 -0.93 -12.08
C TYR A 300 -20.53 -1.74 -12.53
N GLY A 301 -20.42 -3.07 -12.63
CA GLY A 301 -21.58 -3.94 -12.89
C GLY A 301 -22.68 -3.78 -11.84
N ARG A 302 -22.30 -3.70 -10.55
CA ARG A 302 -23.26 -3.42 -9.46
C ARG A 302 -23.89 -2.05 -9.56
N PHE A 303 -23.13 -1.03 -9.95
CA PHE A 303 -23.67 0.29 -10.20
C PHE A 303 -24.71 0.26 -11.33
N GLN A 304 -24.41 -0.43 -12.42
CA GLN A 304 -25.32 -0.59 -13.56
C GLN A 304 -26.61 -1.32 -13.18
N GLU A 305 -26.51 -2.41 -12.41
CA GLU A 305 -27.67 -3.19 -11.97
C GLU A 305 -28.57 -2.43 -10.98
N PHE A 306 -27.98 -1.90 -9.90
CA PHE A 306 -28.77 -1.38 -8.79
C PHE A 306 -29.16 0.09 -8.96
N HIS A 307 -28.33 0.90 -9.60
CA HIS A 307 -28.57 2.34 -9.75
C HIS A 307 -29.07 2.72 -11.15
N CYS A 308 -28.45 2.21 -12.22
CA CYS A 308 -28.84 2.55 -13.60
C CYS A 308 -29.96 1.66 -14.17
N LYS A 309 -30.25 0.51 -13.54
CA LYS A 309 -31.22 -0.48 -14.02
C LYS A 309 -30.91 -1.00 -15.43
N SER A 310 -29.62 -1.12 -15.76
CA SER A 310 -29.14 -1.62 -17.05
C SER A 310 -28.59 -3.05 -16.90
N GLU A 311 -29.47 -4.04 -17.03
CA GLU A 311 -29.11 -5.46 -16.83
C GLU A 311 -28.06 -5.94 -17.84
N ASN A 312 -28.20 -5.57 -19.11
CA ASN A 312 -27.24 -5.97 -20.16
C ASN A 312 -25.82 -5.47 -19.87
N THR A 313 -25.69 -4.21 -19.43
CA THR A 313 -24.40 -3.61 -19.10
C THR A 313 -23.81 -4.21 -17.81
N ALA A 314 -24.67 -4.51 -16.84
CA ALA A 314 -24.27 -5.22 -15.62
C ALA A 314 -23.71 -6.62 -15.93
N ILE A 315 -24.43 -7.41 -16.74
CA ILE A 315 -23.99 -8.75 -17.17
C ILE A 315 -22.65 -8.66 -17.90
N HIS A 316 -22.48 -7.72 -18.83
CA HIS A 316 -21.23 -7.51 -19.53
C HIS A 316 -20.07 -7.31 -18.55
N HIS A 317 -20.19 -6.38 -17.59
CA HIS A 317 -19.12 -6.13 -16.64
C HIS A 317 -18.90 -7.23 -15.61
N TYR A 318 -19.94 -7.97 -15.21
CA TYR A 318 -19.74 -9.17 -14.39
C TYR A 318 -18.96 -10.25 -15.15
N LEU A 319 -19.22 -10.43 -16.45
CA LEU A 319 -18.44 -11.35 -17.28
C LEU A 319 -17.01 -10.88 -17.48
N GLU A 320 -16.77 -9.58 -17.71
CA GLU A 320 -15.40 -9.05 -17.79
C GLU A 320 -14.65 -9.22 -16.45
N ALA A 321 -15.32 -8.99 -15.31
CA ALA A 321 -14.70 -9.22 -14.01
C ALA A 321 -14.24 -10.68 -13.84
N LEU A 322 -15.01 -11.66 -14.34
CA LEU A 322 -14.64 -13.08 -14.26
C LEU A 322 -13.57 -13.51 -15.28
N ARG A 323 -13.31 -12.71 -16.32
CA ARG A 323 -12.33 -13.03 -17.37
C ARG A 323 -10.91 -12.57 -17.04
N VAL A 324 -10.80 -11.53 -16.21
CA VAL A 324 -9.54 -10.89 -15.84
C VAL A 324 -8.94 -11.60 -14.64
#